data_AF-B0MZR9-F1
#
_entry.id   AF-B0MZR9-F1
#
_cell.length_a   1.000
_cell.length_b   1.000
_cell.length_c   1.000
_cell.angle_alpha   90.00
_cell.angle_beta   90.00
_cell.angle_gamma   90.00
#
_symmetry.space_group_name_H-M   'P 1'
#
loop_
_entity.id
_entity.type
_entity.pdbx_description
1 polymer ?
#
loop_
_entity_poly.entity_id
_entity_poly.type
_entity_poly.pdbx_seq_one_letter_code
_entity_poly.pdbx_strand_id
1 'polypeptide(L)'
;MTREEFTERVGLNVSDGIFEVWNGVYMSSDKDKDEFCKPFATKKGHLDLSRSMVIEIAELKKKIRVQKESYDRQVELATSYQDKYYAEKAKHDEFYKKYAEECEKRYALERKLEQIMNLINA
;
A
#
# COMPACT_ATOMS: atom_id res chain seq x y z
N MET A 1 -8.41 -27.15 20.76
CA MET A 1 -8.40 -26.44 22.06
C MET A 1 -8.38 -24.94 21.81
N THR A 2 -8.53 -24.07 22.81
CA THR A 2 -8.29 -22.62 22.61
C THR A 2 -6.80 -22.28 22.76
N ARG A 3 -6.38 -21.09 22.31
CA ARG A 3 -5.00 -20.63 22.42
C ARG A 3 -4.62 -20.35 23.87
N GLU A 4 -5.56 -19.82 24.63
CA GLU A 4 -5.43 -19.59 26.07
C GLU A 4 -5.22 -20.91 26.80
N GLU A 5 -6.05 -21.94 26.52
CA GLU A 5 -5.89 -23.29 27.09
C GLU A 5 -4.53 -23.91 26.73
N PHE A 6 -4.08 -23.74 25.49
CA PHE A 6 -2.76 -24.24 25.06
C PHE A 6 -1.63 -23.53 25.81
N THR A 7 -1.72 -22.21 25.95
CA THR A 7 -0.74 -21.38 26.67
C THR A 7 -0.67 -21.78 28.14
N GLU A 8 -1.79 -22.02 28.80
CA GLU A 8 -1.85 -22.47 30.19
C GLU A 8 -1.18 -23.84 30.38
N ARG A 9 -1.46 -24.80 29.48
CA ARG A 9 -0.92 -26.17 29.57
C ARG A 9 0.56 -26.25 29.23
N VAL A 10 1.01 -25.47 28.26
CA VAL A 10 2.39 -25.48 27.78
C VAL A 10 3.26 -24.53 28.61
N GLY A 11 2.71 -23.46 29.16
CA GLY A 11 3.46 -22.42 29.88
C GLY A 11 4.26 -21.50 28.96
N LEU A 12 3.92 -21.44 27.67
CA LEU A 12 4.56 -20.58 26.68
C LEU A 12 3.49 -19.95 25.77
N ASN A 13 3.52 -18.62 25.67
CA ASN A 13 2.64 -17.91 24.74
C ASN A 13 3.19 -18.04 23.31
N VAL A 14 2.33 -18.47 22.39
CA VAL A 14 2.65 -18.63 20.97
C VAL A 14 1.80 -17.68 20.14
N SER A 15 2.28 -17.37 18.92
CA SER A 15 1.50 -16.60 17.94
C SER A 15 0.28 -17.40 17.45
N ASP A 16 -0.69 -16.70 16.87
CA ASP A 16 -1.86 -17.34 16.27
C ASP A 16 -1.48 -18.32 15.16
N GLY A 17 -0.51 -17.96 14.30
CA GLY A 17 -0.04 -18.83 13.23
C GLY A 17 0.56 -20.15 13.74
N ILE A 18 1.40 -20.09 14.78
CA ILE A 18 1.96 -21.29 15.41
C ILE A 18 0.87 -22.09 16.13
N PHE A 19 -0.05 -21.42 16.80
CA PHE A 19 -1.17 -22.08 17.46
C PHE A 19 -2.09 -22.81 16.46
N GLU A 20 -2.45 -22.17 15.35
CA GLU A 20 -3.31 -22.77 14.32
C GLU A 20 -2.71 -24.06 13.75
N VAL A 21 -1.41 -24.06 13.48
CA VAL A 21 -0.68 -25.25 13.02
C VAL A 21 -0.82 -26.38 14.03
N TRP A 22 -0.48 -26.12 15.30
CA TRP A 22 -0.51 -27.17 16.32
C TRP A 22 -1.92 -27.58 16.72
N ASN A 23 -2.88 -26.67 16.71
CA ASN A 23 -4.28 -26.99 16.92
C ASN A 23 -4.80 -27.87 15.77
N GLY A 24 -4.39 -27.64 14.52
CA GLY A 24 -4.69 -28.53 13.39
C GLY A 24 -4.12 -29.95 13.58
N VAL A 25 -2.88 -30.06 14.09
CA VAL A 25 -2.28 -31.37 14.43
C VAL A 25 -3.05 -32.05 15.56
N TYR A 26 -3.42 -31.30 16.60
CA TYR A 26 -4.22 -31.80 17.72
C TYR A 26 -5.59 -32.33 17.25
N MET A 27 -6.32 -31.55 16.44
CA MET A 27 -7.63 -31.94 15.92
C MET A 27 -7.58 -33.18 15.02
N SER A 28 -6.40 -33.51 14.49
CA SER A 28 -6.15 -34.70 13.68
C SER A 28 -5.61 -35.89 14.49
N SER A 29 -5.58 -35.78 15.82
CA SER A 29 -5.03 -36.81 16.70
C SER A 29 -6.10 -37.35 17.66
N ASP A 30 -5.97 -38.62 18.05
CA ASP A 30 -6.85 -39.26 19.06
C ASP A 30 -6.42 -38.95 20.51
N LYS A 31 -5.52 -37.99 20.69
CA LYS A 31 -4.95 -37.64 22.00
C LYS A 31 -5.86 -36.69 22.76
N ASP A 32 -5.92 -36.83 24.07
CA ASP A 32 -6.48 -35.80 24.91
C ASP A 32 -5.57 -34.55 24.98
N LYS A 33 -6.10 -33.45 25.51
CA LYS A 33 -5.38 -32.15 25.55
C LYS A 33 -4.08 -32.24 26.36
N ASP A 34 -4.06 -33.00 27.45
CA ASP A 34 -2.88 -33.14 28.30
C ASP A 34 -1.81 -33.99 27.63
N GLU A 35 -2.20 -35.14 27.06
CA GLU A 35 -1.27 -36.00 26.34
C GLU A 35 -0.64 -35.27 25.14
N PHE A 36 -1.43 -34.46 24.44
CA PHE A 36 -0.96 -33.64 23.34
C PHE A 36 0.00 -32.54 23.78
N CYS A 37 -0.31 -31.80 24.86
CA CYS A 37 0.49 -30.66 25.31
C CYS A 37 1.76 -31.04 26.08
N LYS A 38 1.79 -32.23 26.71
CA LYS A 38 2.89 -32.69 27.56
C LYS A 38 4.30 -32.58 26.94
N PRO A 39 4.54 -32.90 25.65
CA PRO A 39 5.87 -32.75 25.04
C PRO A 39 6.35 -31.29 25.01
N PHE A 40 5.41 -30.35 24.84
CA PHE A 40 5.70 -28.92 24.73
C PHE A 40 5.99 -28.27 26.09
N ALA A 41 5.42 -28.79 27.18
CA ALA A 41 5.66 -28.31 28.56
C ALA A 41 7.07 -28.65 29.11
N THR A 42 8.02 -29.02 28.25
CA THR A 42 9.40 -29.31 28.59
C THR A 42 10.33 -28.22 28.05
N LYS A 43 11.53 -28.05 28.64
CA LYS A 43 12.54 -27.11 28.11
C LYS A 43 12.84 -27.32 26.63
N LYS A 44 12.86 -28.58 26.18
CA LYS A 44 13.07 -28.92 24.77
C LYS A 44 11.86 -28.53 23.91
N GLY A 45 10.65 -28.85 24.37
CA GLY A 45 9.42 -28.46 23.69
C GLY A 45 9.27 -26.94 23.55
N HIS A 46 9.60 -26.18 24.59
CA HIS A 46 9.66 -24.71 24.53
C HIS A 46 10.69 -24.21 23.52
N LEU A 47 11.87 -24.85 23.47
CA LEU A 47 12.90 -24.48 22.50
C LEU A 47 12.41 -24.73 21.06
N ASP A 48 11.72 -25.84 20.82
CA ASP A 48 11.16 -26.17 19.51
C ASP A 48 10.07 -25.17 19.10
N LEU A 49 9.15 -24.81 20.00
CA LEU A 49 8.15 -23.75 19.75
C LEU A 49 8.79 -22.38 19.51
N SER A 50 9.80 -22.03 20.32
CA SER A 50 10.53 -20.76 20.17
C SER A 50 11.26 -20.68 18.83
N ARG A 51 11.85 -21.80 18.37
CA ARG A 51 12.46 -21.88 17.03
C ARG A 51 11.44 -21.66 15.92
N SER A 52 10.25 -22.25 16.03
CA SER A 52 9.17 -22.02 15.06
C SER A 52 8.76 -20.54 15.02
N MET A 53 8.66 -19.87 16.17
CA MET A 53 8.38 -18.42 16.22
C MET A 53 9.48 -17.59 15.56
N VAL A 54 10.76 -17.94 15.75
CA VAL A 54 11.88 -17.24 15.11
C VAL A 54 11.82 -17.37 13.58
N ILE A 55 11.46 -18.55 13.07
CA ILE A 55 11.27 -18.78 11.63
C ILE A 55 10.11 -17.93 11.11
N GLU A 56 8.97 -17.96 11.78
CA GLU A 56 7.80 -17.14 11.42
C GLU A 56 8.15 -15.64 11.38
N ILE A 57 8.87 -15.14 12.39
CA ILE A 57 9.34 -13.74 12.42
C ILE A 57 10.24 -13.44 11.21
N ALA A 58 11.14 -14.36 10.83
CA ALA A 58 12.01 -14.16 9.68
C ALA A 58 11.22 -14.11 8.36
N GLU A 59 10.21 -14.96 8.21
CA GLU A 59 9.31 -14.97 7.06
C GLU A 59 8.45 -13.71 6.98
N LEU A 60 7.88 -13.27 8.11
CA LEU A 60 7.12 -12.03 8.20
C LEU A 60 7.99 -10.83 7.84
N LYS A 61 9.22 -10.75 8.36
CA LYS A 61 10.18 -9.70 7.97
C LYS A 61 10.47 -9.70 6.48
N LYS A 62 10.61 -10.88 5.85
CA LYS A 62 10.79 -11.00 4.40
C LYS A 62 9.56 -10.49 3.64
N LYS A 63 8.35 -10.87 4.06
CA LYS A 63 7.09 -10.39 3.45
C LYS A 63 6.95 -8.88 3.56
N ILE A 64 7.20 -8.31 4.75
CA ILE A 64 7.16 -6.86 4.99
C ILE A 64 8.15 -6.13 4.06
N ARG A 65 9.37 -6.66 3.91
CA ARG A 65 10.37 -6.05 3.02
C ARG A 65 9.88 -5.98 1.57
N VAL A 66 9.36 -7.11 1.06
CA VAL A 66 8.83 -7.18 -0.32
C VAL A 66 7.64 -6.25 -0.51
N GLN A 67 6.73 -6.17 0.48
CA GLN A 67 5.59 -5.26 0.42
C GLN A 67 6.02 -3.80 0.42
N LYS A 68 7.01 -3.45 1.25
CA LYS A 68 7.58 -2.09 1.28
C LYS A 68 8.17 -1.71 -0.07
N GLU A 69 9.00 -2.57 -0.67
CA GLU A 69 9.57 -2.33 -1.99
C GLU A 69 8.48 -2.18 -3.08
N SER A 70 7.38 -2.94 -2.97
CA SER A 70 6.25 -2.81 -3.89
C SER A 70 5.50 -1.49 -3.70
N TYR A 71 5.32 -1.05 -2.46
CA TYR A 71 4.67 0.21 -2.13
C TYR A 71 5.50 1.39 -2.62
N ASP A 72 6.81 1.38 -2.36
CA ASP A 72 7.73 2.42 -2.81
C ASP A 72 7.67 2.60 -4.34
N ARG A 73 7.65 1.50 -5.11
CA ARG A 73 7.46 1.54 -6.58
C ARG A 73 6.11 2.14 -7.01
N GLN A 74 5.03 1.86 -6.29
CA GLN A 74 3.72 2.45 -6.59
C GLN A 74 3.71 3.95 -6.32
N VAL A 75 4.35 4.39 -5.25
CA VAL A 75 4.50 5.81 -4.92
C VAL A 75 5.32 6.55 -5.99
N GLU A 76 6.44 5.97 -6.43
CA GLU A 76 7.24 6.53 -7.53
C GLU A 76 6.44 6.67 -8.81
N LEU A 77 5.67 5.64 -9.18
CA LEU A 77 4.84 5.66 -10.38
C LEU A 77 3.74 6.73 -10.30
N ALA A 78 3.04 6.81 -9.16
CA ALA A 78 2.00 7.80 -8.93
C ALA A 78 2.56 9.23 -9.01
N THR A 79 3.71 9.46 -8.39
CA THR A 79 4.41 10.74 -8.43
C THR A 79 4.80 11.11 -9.87
N SER A 80 5.34 10.16 -10.64
CA SER A 80 5.69 10.41 -12.05
C SER A 80 4.46 10.78 -12.91
N TYR A 81 3.31 10.13 -12.69
CA TYR A 81 2.08 10.51 -13.39
C TYR A 81 1.58 11.89 -12.99
N GLN A 82 1.65 12.21 -11.70
CA GLN A 82 1.30 13.53 -11.20
C GLN A 82 2.17 14.63 -11.83
N ASP A 83 3.48 14.43 -11.88
CA ASP A 83 4.41 15.38 -12.49
C ASP A 83 4.12 15.58 -13.97
N LYS A 84 3.86 14.49 -14.72
CA LYS A 84 3.48 14.57 -16.14
C LYS A 84 2.17 15.34 -16.34
N TYR A 85 1.17 15.09 -15.50
CA TYR A 85 -0.10 15.79 -15.56
C TYR A 85 0.08 17.29 -15.37
N TYR A 86 0.82 17.71 -14.33
CA TYR A 86 1.04 19.13 -14.07
C TYR A 86 1.91 19.81 -15.11
N ALA A 87 2.92 19.11 -15.66
CA ALA A 87 3.71 19.61 -16.78
C ALA A 87 2.86 19.86 -18.02
N GLU A 88 1.94 18.94 -18.35
CA GLU A 88 1.05 19.11 -19.50
C GLU A 88 0.01 20.20 -19.28
N LYS A 89 -0.56 20.26 -18.06
CA LYS A 89 -1.47 21.34 -17.66
C LYS A 89 -0.80 22.71 -17.79
N ALA A 90 0.46 22.86 -17.36
CA ALA A 90 1.18 24.11 -17.47
C ALA A 90 1.35 24.57 -18.93
N LYS A 91 1.64 23.66 -19.86
CA LYS A 91 1.70 23.97 -21.30
C LYS A 91 0.34 24.41 -21.84
N HIS A 92 -0.72 23.71 -21.44
CA HIS A 92 -2.08 24.04 -21.83
C HIS A 92 -2.48 25.42 -21.32
N ASP A 93 -2.23 25.71 -20.04
CA ASP A 93 -2.51 27.03 -19.44
C ASP A 93 -1.73 28.15 -20.16
N GLU A 94 -0.45 27.92 -20.52
CA GLU A 94 0.34 28.88 -21.31
C GLU A 94 -0.24 29.09 -22.72
N PHE A 95 -0.66 28.01 -23.39
CA PHE A 95 -1.28 28.10 -24.71
C PHE A 95 -2.55 28.94 -24.69
N TYR A 96 -3.47 28.67 -23.74
CA TYR A 96 -4.72 29.42 -23.65
C TYR A 96 -4.51 30.88 -23.26
N LYS A 97 -3.51 31.18 -22.44
CA LYS A 97 -3.12 32.55 -22.14
C LYS A 97 -2.70 33.30 -23.42
N LYS A 98 -1.80 32.71 -24.22
CA LYS A 98 -1.36 33.31 -25.50
C LYS A 98 -2.52 33.45 -26.49
N TYR A 99 -3.39 32.44 -26.56
CA TYR A 99 -4.57 32.46 -27.42
C TYR A 99 -5.51 33.61 -27.04
N ALA A 100 -5.81 33.79 -25.76
CA ALA A 100 -6.64 34.89 -25.27
C ALA A 100 -6.04 36.26 -25.60
N GLU A 101 -4.72 36.44 -25.39
CA GLU A 101 -4.01 37.67 -25.76
C GLU A 101 -4.13 37.98 -27.26
N GLU A 102 -4.05 36.97 -28.12
CA GLU A 102 -4.16 37.14 -29.57
C GLU A 102 -5.60 37.48 -30.01
N CYS A 103 -6.61 36.85 -29.38
CA CYS A 103 -8.02 37.21 -29.59
C CYS A 103 -8.28 38.67 -29.25
N GLU A 104 -7.78 39.17 -28.12
CA GLU A 104 -7.92 40.57 -27.71
C GLU A 104 -7.30 41.54 -28.72
N LYS A 105 -6.09 41.23 -29.23
CA LYS A 105 -5.44 42.04 -30.28
C LYS A 105 -6.28 42.06 -31.55
N ARG A 106 -6.80 40.90 -31.96
CA ARG A 106 -7.65 40.79 -33.15
C ARG A 106 -8.92 41.61 -33.01
N TYR A 107 -9.63 41.48 -31.88
CA TYR A 107 -10.83 42.28 -31.61
C TYR A 107 -10.54 43.79 -31.59
N ALA A 108 -9.39 44.21 -31.03
CA ALA A 108 -8.99 45.61 -31.07
C ALA A 108 -8.75 46.12 -32.50
N LEU A 109 -8.16 45.29 -33.36
CA LEU A 109 -7.93 45.63 -34.76
C LEU A 109 -9.24 45.70 -35.56
N GLU A 110 -10.13 44.72 -35.39
CA GLU A 110 -11.45 44.69 -36.03
C GLU A 110 -12.25 45.95 -35.68
N ARG A 111 -12.27 46.37 -34.41
CA ARG A 111 -12.91 47.63 -33.99
C ARG A 111 -12.30 48.87 -34.65
N LYS A 112 -10.98 48.94 -34.79
CA LYS A 112 -10.30 50.07 -35.46
C LYS A 112 -10.65 50.13 -36.94
N LEU A 113 -10.70 48.97 -37.62
CA LEU A 113 -11.08 48.89 -39.03
C LEU A 113 -12.52 49.35 -39.24
N GLU A 114 -13.43 48.93 -38.37
CA GLU A 114 -14.84 49.35 -38.41
C GLU A 114 -15.00 50.86 -38.21
N GLN A 115 -14.25 51.46 -37.28
CA GLN A 115 -14.22 52.91 -37.08
C GLN A 115 -13.74 53.65 -38.35
N ILE A 116 -12.69 53.16 -39.00
CA ILE A 116 -12.17 53.76 -40.24
C ILE A 116 -13.20 53.65 -41.38
N MET A 117 -13.83 52.48 -41.56
CA MET A 117 -14.86 52.30 -42.59
C MET A 117 -16.04 53.26 -42.39
N ASN A 118 -16.50 53.43 -41.15
CA ASN A 118 -17.58 54.36 -40.85
C ASN A 118 -17.22 55.81 -41.15
N LEU A 119 -15.96 56.22 -40.95
CA LEU A 119 -15.48 57.57 -41.31
C LEU A 119 -15.38 57.79 -42.82
N ILE A 120 -15.07 56.76 -43.59
CA ILE A 120 -14.99 56.84 -45.07
C ILE A 120 -16.39 56.89 -45.68
N ASN A 121 -17.37 56.22 -45.07
CA ASN A 121 -18.74 56.11 -45.56
C ASN A 121 -19.68 57.23 -45.07
N ALA A 122 -19.19 58.16 -44.24
CA ALA A 122 -19.93 59.33 -43.73
C ALA A 122 -19.66 60.57 -44.58
#